data_AF-A0A379V2N1-F1
#
_entry.id   AF-A0A379V2N1-F1
#
_cell.length_a   1.000
_cell.length_b   1.000
_cell.length_c   1.000
_cell.angle_alpha   90.00
_cell.angle_beta   90.00
_cell.angle_gamma   90.00
#
_symmetry.space_group_name_H-M   'P 1'
#
loop_
_entity.id
_entity.type
_entity.pdbx_description
1 polymer ?
#
loop_
_entity_poly.entity_id
_entity_poly.type
_entity_poly.pdbx_seq_one_letter_code
_entity_poly.pdbx_strand_id
1 'polypeptide(L)' 'MFAEKVARYTGLSVDAVMETEAAVYDGQAIITTGLADGMVNAADAIGVMAEAIKQ' A
#
# COMPACT_ATOMS: atom_id res chain seq x y z
N MET A 1 -11.00 -8.03 -12.13
CA MET A 1 -9.58 -8.17 -12.55
C MET A 1 -8.65 -7.71 -11.42
N PHE A 2 -7.33 -7.97 -11.49
CA PHE A 2 -6.37 -7.59 -10.44
C PHE A 2 -6.32 -6.06 -10.23
N ALA A 3 -6.07 -5.28 -11.29
CA ALA A 3 -5.90 -3.83 -11.21
C ALA A 3 -7.14 -3.10 -10.64
N GLU A 4 -8.34 -3.55 -11.00
CA GLU A 4 -9.60 -3.00 -10.46
C GLU A 4 -9.72 -3.17 -8.94
N LYS A 5 -9.25 -4.29 -8.39
CA LYS A 5 -9.30 -4.52 -6.94
C LYS A 5 -8.27 -3.66 -6.21
N VAL A 6 -7.06 -3.56 -6.75
CA VAL A 6 -6.01 -2.71 -6.18
C VAL A 6 -6.48 -1.26 -6.18
N ALA A 7 -6.96 -0.74 -7.31
CA ALA A 7 -7.50 0.62 -7.44
C ALA A 7 -8.59 0.90 -6.39
N ARG A 8 -9.53 -0.04 -6.22
CA ARG A 8 -10.62 0.10 -5.23
C ARG A 8 -10.11 0.27 -3.79
N TYR A 9 -9.12 -0.50 -3.38
CA TYR A 9 -8.67 -0.54 -1.98
C TYR A 9 -7.51 0.39 -1.65
N THR A 10 -6.84 0.93 -2.67
CA THR A 10 -5.75 1.92 -2.50
C THR A 10 -6.20 3.35 -2.81
N GLY A 11 -7.37 3.54 -3.43
CA GLY A 11 -7.83 4.85 -3.89
C GLY A 11 -7.14 5.34 -5.17
N LEU A 12 -6.26 4.53 -5.76
CA LEU A 12 -5.60 4.81 -7.04
C LEU A 12 -6.56 4.60 -8.23
N SER A 13 -6.26 5.22 -9.36
CA SER A 13 -6.95 4.91 -10.62
C SER A 13 -6.47 3.56 -11.17
N VAL A 14 -7.29 2.91 -11.99
CA VAL A 14 -6.89 1.67 -12.69
C VAL A 14 -5.67 1.92 -13.58
N ASP A 15 -5.61 3.07 -14.24
CA ASP A 15 -4.49 3.46 -15.09
C ASP A 15 -3.19 3.59 -14.28
N ALA A 16 -3.23 4.25 -13.11
CA ALA A 16 -2.07 4.37 -12.24
C ALA A 16 -1.55 3.00 -11.76
N VAL A 17 -2.45 2.05 -11.48
CA VAL A 17 -2.05 0.67 -11.12
C VAL A 17 -1.42 -0.05 -12.32
N MET A 18 -1.94 0.17 -13.53
CA MET A 18 -1.38 -0.44 -14.74
C MET A 18 -0.02 0.15 -15.13
N GLU A 19 0.19 1.45 -14.92
CA GLU A 19 1.46 2.16 -15.12
C GLU A 19 2.57 1.66 -14.20
N THR A 20 2.24 0.97 -13.11
CA THR A 20 3.27 0.34 -12.27
C THR A 20 3.96 -0.84 -12.95
N GLU A 21 3.44 -1.33 -14.08
CA GLU A 21 4.00 -2.43 -14.88
C GLU A 21 4.42 -3.67 -14.08
N ALA A 22 3.73 -3.95 -12.96
CA ALA A 22 4.08 -5.00 -12.01
C ALA A 22 5.53 -4.91 -11.47
N ALA A 23 6.06 -3.69 -11.35
CA ALA A 23 7.36 -3.43 -10.75
C ALA A 23 7.42 -3.82 -9.27
N VAL A 24 8.63 -4.09 -8.81
CA VAL A 24 8.94 -4.41 -7.40
C VAL A 24 9.41 -3.14 -6.71
N TYR A 25 8.90 -2.88 -5.51
CA TYR A 25 9.19 -1.67 -4.74
C TYR A 25 9.72 -2.04 -3.36
N ASP A 26 10.82 -1.40 -2.96
CA ASP A 26 11.41 -1.57 -1.64
C ASP A 26 11.19 -0.34 -0.76
N GLY A 27 10.82 -0.57 0.50
CA GLY A 27 10.77 0.45 1.54
C GLY A 27 10.01 1.71 1.13
N GLN A 28 10.70 2.86 1.06
CA GLN A 28 10.08 4.15 0.77
C GLN A 28 9.49 4.26 -0.65
N ALA A 29 9.99 3.45 -1.59
CA ALA A 29 9.53 3.50 -2.98
C ALA A 29 8.04 3.12 -3.10
N ILE A 30 7.57 2.15 -2.31
CA ILE A 30 6.18 1.68 -2.35
C ILE A 30 5.19 2.68 -1.72
N ILE A 31 5.67 3.51 -0.79
CA ILE A 31 4.86 4.58 -0.19
C ILE A 31 4.66 5.70 -1.21
N THR A 32 5.69 6.00 -2.00
CA THR A 32 5.65 7.06 -3.01
C THR A 32 4.66 6.75 -4.13
N THR A 33 4.43 5.47 -4.44
CA THR A 33 3.43 5.05 -5.43
C THR A 33 2.00 5.06 -4.89
N GLY A 34 1.81 5.28 -3.59
CA GLY A 34 0.49 5.21 -2.95
C GLY A 34 -0.02 3.78 -2.76
N LEU A 35 0.82 2.76 -2.98
CA LEU A 35 0.46 1.36 -2.75
C LEU A 35 0.60 0.95 -1.27
N ALA A 36 1.28 1.76 -0.45
CA ALA A 36 1.40 1.56 0.99
C ALA A 36 1.32 2.89 1.75
N ASP A 37 0.75 2.85 2.95
CA ASP A 37 0.55 4.04 3.78
C ASP A 37 1.76 4.39 4.66
N GLY A 38 2.66 3.43 4.89
CA GLY A 38 3.81 3.65 5.76
C GLY A 38 4.73 2.45 5.93
N MET A 39 5.87 2.68 6.56
CA MET A 39 6.86 1.66 6.92
C MET A 39 6.82 1.40 8.42
N VAL A 40 6.74 0.14 8.81
CA VAL A 40 6.63 -0.26 10.21
C VAL A 40 7.67 -1.34 10.52
N ASN A 41 8.32 -1.25 11.69
CA ASN A 41 9.19 -2.30 12.17
C ASN A 41 8.36 -3.54 12.51
N ALA A 42 8.83 -4.73 12.11
CA ALA A 42 8.12 -5.98 12.39
C ALA A 42 7.87 -6.22 13.89
N ALA A 43 8.78 -5.80 14.76
CA ALA A 43 8.63 -5.92 16.22
C ALA A 43 7.45 -5.10 16.76
N ASP A 44 7.14 -3.97 16.12
CA ASP A 44 6.12 -3.01 16.56
C ASP A 44 4.81 -3.15 15.76
N ALA A 45 4.77 -3.99 14.73
CA ALA A 45 3.66 -4.10 13.78
C ALA A 45 2.31 -4.40 14.45
N ILE A 46 2.29 -5.26 15.47
CA ILE A 46 1.05 -5.59 16.20
C ILE A 46 0.53 -4.36 16.94
N GLY A 47 1.42 -3.59 17.59
CA GLY A 47 1.05 -2.38 18.31
C GLY A 47 0.44 -1.33 17.38
N VAL A 48 1.14 -1.04 16.28
CA VAL A 48 0.69 -0.05 15.28
C VAL A 48 -0.66 -0.44 14.68
N MET A 49 -0.86 -1.71 14.31
CA MET A 49 -2.14 -2.17 13.75
C MET A 49 -3.27 -2.13 14.81
N ALA A 50 -2.97 -2.48 16.06
CA ALA A 50 -3.96 -2.41 17.14
C ALA A 50 -4.39 -0.97 17.46
N GLU A 51 -3.51 0.02 17.29
CA GLU A 51 -3.85 1.44 17.42
C GLU A 51 -4.70 1.93 16.25
N ALA A 52 -4.38 1.52 15.02
CA ALA A 52 -5.12 1.90 13.81
C ALA A 52 -6.59 1.42 13.82
N ILE A 53 -6.87 0.26 14.43
CA ILE A 53 -8.24 -0.30 14.51
C ILE A 53 -9.11 0.39 15.58
N LYS A 54 -8.50 1.04 16.59
CA LYS A 54 -9.23 1.70 17.69
C LYS A 54 -9.76 3.08 17.32
N GLN A 55 -9.35 3.65 16.19
CA GLN A 55 -9.85 4.91 15.64
C GLN A 55 -11.11 4.69 14.82
#